data_AF-A0A7I8I9G6-F1
#
_entry.id   AF-A0A7I8I9G6-F1
#
_cell.length_a   1.000
_cell.length_b   1.000
_cell.length_c   1.000
_cell.angle_alpha   90.00
_cell.angle_beta   90.00
_cell.angle_gamma   90.00
#
_symmetry.space_group_name_H-M   'P 1'
#
loop_
_entity.id
_entity.type
_entity.pdbx_description
1 polymer ?
#
loop_
_entity_poly.entity_id
_entity_poly.type
_entity_poly.pdbx_seq_one_letter_code
_entity_poly.pdbx_strand_id
1 'polypeptide(L)' 'MSEDPYGDFRRSMMEMVVEKRIYDEGELEQLLRCFLSLNSQRHHAAVLRAFAAVWAAVFPGGAAAATPAANFPHRTVGES' A
#
# COMPACT_ATOMS: atom_id res chain seq x y z
N MET A 1 -2.04 12.07 -21.52
CA MET A 1 -2.32 11.10 -20.44
C MET A 1 -1.17 10.12 -20.47
N SER A 2 -0.44 9.97 -19.38
CA SER A 2 0.61 8.96 -19.30
C SER A 2 0.06 7.57 -19.59
N GLU A 3 0.91 6.69 -20.11
CA GLU A 3 0.56 5.30 -20.40
C GLU A 3 0.29 4.48 -19.13
N ASP A 4 0.86 4.87 -17.99
CA ASP A 4 0.63 4.23 -16.70
C ASP A 4 0.19 5.23 -15.60
N PRO A 5 -1.10 5.64 -15.58
CA PRO A 5 -1.60 6.56 -14.57
C PRO A 5 -1.48 5.99 -13.15
N TYR A 6 -1.49 4.67 -12.97
CA TYR A 6 -1.30 4.07 -11.65
C TYR A 6 0.13 4.30 -11.13
N GLY A 7 1.14 4.01 -11.96
CA GLY A 7 2.53 4.19 -11.63
C GLY A 7 2.87 5.64 -11.30
N ASP A 8 2.33 6.59 -12.06
CA ASP A 8 2.54 8.02 -11.82
C ASP A 8 1.94 8.48 -10.49
N PHE A 9 0.67 8.15 -10.22
CA PHE A 9 0.05 8.53 -8.94
C PHE A 9 0.76 7.88 -7.76
N ARG A 10 1.19 6.62 -7.89
CA ARG A 10 1.93 5.93 -6.83
C ARG A 10 3.25 6.64 -6.54
N ARG A 11 4.01 7.00 -7.58
CA ARG A 11 5.29 7.71 -7.43
C ARG A 11 5.06 9.07 -6.77
N SER A 12 4.11 9.86 -7.26
CA SER A 12 3.81 11.18 -6.69
C SER A 12 3.31 11.10 -5.25
N MET A 13 2.51 10.09 -4.89
CA MET A 13 2.10 9.89 -3.49
C MET A 13 3.28 9.51 -2.58
N MET A 14 4.17 8.62 -3.02
CA MET A 14 5.36 8.25 -2.25
C MET A 14 6.31 9.43 -2.04
N GLU A 15 6.53 10.23 -3.09
CA GLU A 15 7.32 11.47 -2.98
C GLU A 15 6.71 12.41 -1.93
N MET A 16 5.39 12.63 -1.98
CA MET A 16 4.70 13.46 -0.99
C MET A 16 4.79 12.90 0.43
N VAL A 17 4.72 11.57 0.60
CA VAL A 17 4.88 10.94 1.91
C VAL A 17 6.26 11.23 2.51
N VAL A 18 7.32 11.08 1.70
CA VAL A 18 8.70 11.32 2.14
C VAL A 18 8.93 12.81 2.38
N GLU A 19 8.54 13.67 1.44
CA GLU A 19 8.78 15.11 1.52
C GLU A 19 7.99 15.78 2.65
N LYS A 20 6.71 15.43 2.81
CA LYS A 20 5.83 16.01 3.84
C LYS A 20 5.88 15.27 5.17
N ARG A 21 6.65 14.18 5.26
CA ARG A 21 6.79 13.35 6.48
C ARG A 21 5.44 12.83 6.98
N ILE A 22 4.62 12.35 6.05
CA ILE A 22 3.31 11.79 6.34
C ILE A 22 3.51 10.39 6.93
N TYR A 23 3.33 10.25 8.24
CA TYR A 23 3.49 8.97 8.95
C TYR A 23 2.23 8.54 9.70
N ASP A 24 1.19 9.37 9.65
CA ASP A 24 -0.10 9.09 10.27
C ASP A 24 -1.16 8.73 9.22
N GLU A 25 -2.09 7.86 9.62
CA GLU A 25 -3.20 7.40 8.80
C GLU A 25 -4.05 8.56 8.28
N GLY A 26 -4.33 9.57 9.13
CA GLY A 26 -5.17 10.71 8.78
C GLY A 26 -4.51 11.65 7.78
N GLU A 27 -3.20 11.84 7.87
CA GLU A 27 -2.46 12.64 6.89
C GLU A 27 -2.39 11.96 5.52
N LEU A 28 -2.25 10.62 5.49
CA LEU A 28 -2.29 9.86 4.24
C LEU A 28 -3.69 9.88 3.62
N GLU A 29 -4.75 9.79 4.44
CA GLU A 29 -6.13 9.96 3.98
C GLU A 29 -6.38 11.37 3.43
N GLN A 30 -5.83 12.41 4.05
CA GLN A 30 -5.92 13.77 3.54
C GLN A 30 -5.21 13.94 2.19
N LEU A 31 -4.08 13.25 1.99
CA LEU A 31 -3.39 13.19 0.70
C LEU A 31 -4.28 12.53 -0.36
N LEU A 32 -4.96 11.42 -0.03
CA LEU A 32 -5.92 10.78 -0.93
C LEU A 32 -7.04 11.73 -1.36
N ARG A 33 -7.67 12.41 -0.38
CA ARG A 33 -8.74 13.39 -0.66
C ARG A 33 -8.27 14.49 -1.62
N CYS A 34 -7.02 14.94 -1.46
CA CYS A 34 -6.41 15.93 -2.34
C CYS A 34 -6.30 15.40 -3.78
N PHE A 35 -5.74 14.20 -3.98
CA PHE A 35 -5.65 13.59 -5.31
C PHE A 35 -7.01 13.36 -5.96
N LEU A 36 -8.02 12.92 -5.20
CA LEU A 36 -9.38 12.73 -5.73
C LEU A 36 -10.03 14.06 -6.15
N SER A 37 -9.77 15.14 -5.42
CA SER A 37 -10.31 16.47 -5.73
C SER A 37 -9.63 17.11 -6.94
N LEU A 38 -8.32 16.87 -7.10
CA LEU A 38 -7.52 17.40 -8.20
C LEU A 38 -7.68 16.63 -9.52
N ASN A 39 -8.23 15.42 -9.49
CA ASN A 39 -8.34 14.55 -10.66
C ASN A 39 -9.79 14.23 -11.00
N SER A 40 -10.07 14.07 -12.30
CA SER A 40 -11.41 13.66 -12.76
C SER A 40 -11.73 12.21 -12.35
N GLN A 41 -13.02 11.87 -12.30
CA GLN A 41 -13.50 10.53 -11.91
C GLN A 41 -12.86 9.38 -12.72
N ARG A 42 -12.50 9.63 -13.98
CA ARG A 42 -11.78 8.65 -14.82
C ARG A 42 -10.45 8.19 -14.20
N HIS A 43 -9.81 9.04 -13.41
CA HIS A 43 -8.53 8.76 -12.76
C HIS A 43 -8.67 8.25 -11.33
N HIS A 44 -9.85 8.36 -10.70
CA HIS A 44 -10.08 7.97 -9.31
C HIS A 44 -9.73 6.50 -9.05
N ALA A 45 -10.04 5.60 -9.99
CA ALA A 45 -9.69 4.19 -9.88
C ALA A 45 -8.17 3.94 -9.87
N ALA A 46 -7.38 4.75 -10.57
CA ALA A 46 -5.92 4.67 -10.53
C ALA A 46 -5.37 5.26 -9.23
N VAL A 47 -5.92 6.40 -8.79
CA VAL A 47 -5.58 7.06 -7.51
C VAL A 47 -5.83 6.14 -6.33
N LEU A 48 -6.99 5.48 -6.24
CA LEU A 48 -7.33 4.56 -5.16
C LEU A 48 -6.41 3.33 -5.13
N ARG A 49 -6.09 2.76 -6.30
CA ARG A 49 -5.14 1.64 -6.39
C ARG A 49 -3.73 2.07 -5.94
N ALA A 50 -3.27 3.25 -6.36
CA ALA A 50 -1.99 3.79 -5.94
C ALA A 50 -1.95 3.99 -4.41
N PHE A 51 -3.01 4.59 -3.85
CA PHE A 51 -3.15 4.79 -2.41
C PHE A 51 -3.07 3.49 -1.62
N ALA A 52 -3.79 2.44 -2.03
CA ALA A 52 -3.74 1.15 -1.34
C ALA A 52 -2.31 0.54 -1.33
N ALA A 53 -1.56 0.70 -2.42
CA ALA A 53 -0.17 0.25 -2.48
C ALA A 53 0.76 1.06 -1.57
N VAL A 54 0.56 2.38 -1.49
CA VAL A 54 1.33 3.26 -0.58
C VAL A 54 0.97 2.95 0.87
N TRP A 55 -0.31 2.78 1.18
CA TRP A 55 -0.79 2.41 2.52
C TRP A 55 -0.14 1.13 3.01
N ALA A 56 -0.12 0.07 2.19
CA ALA A 56 0.53 -1.19 2.55
C ALA A 56 2.05 -1.06 2.78
N ALA A 57 2.70 -0.12 2.08
CA ALA A 57 4.13 0.15 2.24
C ALA A 57 4.44 0.96 3.52
N VAL A 58 3.58 1.91 3.89
CA VAL A 58 3.75 2.78 5.07
C VAL A 58 3.27 2.08 6.35
N PHE A 59 2.19 1.30 6.26
CA PHE A 59 1.54 0.61 7.37
C PHE A 59 1.52 -0.92 7.19
N PRO A 60 2.68 -1.60 7.25
CA PRO A 60 2.76 -3.05 7.02
C PRO A 60 2.01 -3.88 8.08
N GLY A 61 1.64 -3.29 9.23
CA GLY A 61 0.89 -3.96 10.30
C GLY A 61 -0.64 -4.01 10.11
N GLY A 62 -1.22 -3.27 9.16
CA GLY A 62 -2.67 -3.16 8.99
C GLY A 62 -3.33 -4.27 8.14
N ALA A 63 -2.52 -5.02 7.38
CA ALA A 63 -3.02 -6.08 6.47
C ALA A 63 -2.52 -7.49 6.82
N ALA A 64 -1.55 -7.61 7.75
CA ALA A 64 -0.88 -8.87 8.07
C ALA A 64 -1.15 -9.30 9.52
N ALA A 65 -2.39 -9.66 9.80
CA ALA A 65 -2.70 -10.66 10.83
C ALA A 65 -3.23 -11.95 10.17
N ALA A 66 -2.60 -12.38 9.08
CA ALA A 66 -2.61 -13.78 8.69
C ALA A 66 -1.29 -14.37 9.21
N THR A 67 -1.34 -14.90 10.42
CA THR A 67 -0.25 -15.70 10.98
C THR A 67 0.05 -16.86 10.02
N PRO A 68 1.29 -17.10 9.59
CA PRO A 68 1.66 -18.45 9.22
C PRO A 68 1.73 -19.21 10.55
N ALA A 69 0.66 -19.93 10.89
CA ALA A 69 0.72 -20.90 11.96
C ALA A 69 1.90 -21.83 11.65
N ALA A 70 2.89 -21.80 12.54
CA ALA A 70 4.07 -22.62 12.50
C ALA A 70 3.68 -24.09 12.32
N ASN A 71 4.31 -24.78 11.38
CA ASN A 71 4.53 -26.22 11.52
C ASN A 71 6.03 -26.47 11.38
N PHE A 72 6.69 -26.56 12.54
CA PHE A 72 8.10 -26.92 12.65
C PHE A 72 8.34 -28.35 12.16
N PRO A 73 9.49 -28.66 11.56
CA PRO A 73 9.84 -30.00 11.14
C PRO A 73 10.32 -30.82 12.34
N HIS A 74 9.84 -32.04 12.51
CA HIS A 74 10.67 -33.08 13.12
C HIS A 74 10.49 -34.42 12.40
N ARG A 75 11.63 -34.84 11.87
CA ARG A 75 11.99 -36.13 11.30
C ARG A 75 11.80 -37.23 12.35
N THR A 76 11.07 -38.29 12.04
CA THR A 76 11.26 -39.59 12.68
C THR A 76 11.89 -40.55 11.69
N VAL A 77 13.06 -41.03 12.11
CA VAL A 77 13.84 -42.14 11.57
C VAL A 77 12.99 -43.41 11.48
N GLY A 78 13.28 -44.24 10.49
CA GLY A 78 12.51 -45.43 10.14
C GLY A 78 12.43 -46.49 11.24
N GLU A 79 11.50 -47.40 11.03
CA GLU A 79 11.39 -48.65 11.76
C GLU A 79 11.25 -49.80 10.75
N SER A 80 12.24 -50.69 10.82
CA SER A 80 12.37 -52.11 10.43
C SER A 80 11.55 -52.71 9.28
#